data_AF-A0A6A6ZXA8-F1
#
_entry.id   AF-A0A6A6ZXA8-F1
#
_cell.length_a   1.000
_cell.length_b   1.000
_cell.length_c   1.000
_cell.angle_alpha   90.00
_cell.angle_beta   90.00
_cell.angle_gamma   90.00
#
_symmetry.space_group_name_H-M   'P 1'
#
loop_
_entity.id
_entity.type
_entity.pdbx_description
1 polymer ?
#
loop_
_entity_poly.entity_id
_entity_poly.type
_entity_poly.pdbx_seq_one_letter_code
_entity_poly.pdbx_strand_id
1 'polypeptide(L)'
;MILKRFNQPAQSGQSSDRDSSALSASDWRKIRLLANCAVVDRDQRKISKLNQTIHQLSIRSVLAEHENVRLKEALINERQHRKRGKALPLEAEEEYHGGALFWSPRKVKEARDRQHQQGLEEEQLQQQKAEAACLREEQRQEKLKIVEARRAVRAAARLIRQEEKACEAADRASQQAACRIQQQLQQAQKTAQRGKRRRFKALTKAGLKKRVATQCGGGGEASGAAAGPPPPQSRHGRAIKLPAKYR
;
A
#
# COMPACT_ATOMS: atom_id res chain seq x y z
N MET A 1 39.50 56.96 -0.05
CA MET A 1 38.74 57.02 1.22
C MET A 1 38.57 55.61 1.74
N ILE A 2 39.32 55.30 2.79
CA ILE A 2 39.57 53.98 3.36
C ILE A 2 38.98 53.99 4.79
N LEU A 3 38.48 52.83 5.23
CA LEU A 3 38.03 52.49 6.59
C LEU A 3 36.66 53.03 7.08
N LYS A 4 35.59 52.27 6.80
CA LYS A 4 34.35 52.22 7.61
C LYS A 4 33.74 50.81 7.60
N ARG A 5 34.55 49.81 7.94
CA ARG A 5 34.09 48.44 8.20
C ARG A 5 34.77 48.01 9.50
N PHE A 6 34.05 47.39 10.43
CA PHE A 6 34.47 47.03 11.79
C PHE A 6 34.20 48.06 12.88
N ASN A 7 32.93 48.36 13.14
CA ASN A 7 32.42 48.68 14.48
C ASN A 7 30.90 48.44 14.51
N GLN A 8 30.50 47.19 14.72
CA GLN A 8 29.20 46.88 15.32
C GLN A 8 29.50 46.02 16.55
N PRO A 9 29.13 46.47 17.76
CA PRO A 9 29.28 45.64 18.95
C PRO A 9 28.33 44.44 18.86
N ALA A 10 28.83 43.30 19.33
CA ALA A 10 28.04 42.10 19.56
C ALA A 10 26.87 42.44 20.48
N GLN A 11 25.64 42.26 19.98
CA GLN A 11 24.45 42.29 20.82
C GLN A 11 24.42 41.02 21.66
N SER A 12 25.03 41.08 22.84
CA SER A 12 24.78 40.14 23.93
C SER A 12 23.67 40.68 24.82
N GLY A 13 22.64 39.86 25.06
CA GLY A 13 21.81 39.95 26.26
C GLY A 13 20.44 40.60 26.07
N GLN A 14 19.48 39.84 25.56
CA GLN A 14 18.11 39.94 26.06
C GLN A 14 17.78 38.62 26.75
N SER A 15 17.74 38.69 28.08
CA SER A 15 17.25 37.62 28.92
C SER A 15 15.75 37.76 29.11
N SER A 16 15.08 36.62 28.95
CA SER A 16 13.88 36.23 29.68
C SER A 16 12.58 36.93 29.30
N ASP A 17 11.85 36.30 28.37
CA ASP A 17 10.47 35.96 28.69
C ASP A 17 10.30 34.43 28.61
N ARG A 18 9.87 33.90 29.74
CA ARG A 18 9.54 32.51 29.97
C ARG A 18 8.10 32.36 29.48
N ASP A 19 7.90 31.43 28.57
CA ASP A 19 6.72 30.57 28.43
C ASP A 19 6.29 30.44 26.95
N SER A 20 6.30 29.18 26.51
CA SER A 20 5.76 28.71 25.24
C SER A 20 6.62 28.96 23.98
N SER A 21 7.70 28.20 23.81
CA SER A 21 8.29 28.02 22.48
C SER A 21 8.54 26.54 22.21
N ALA A 22 7.89 26.03 21.17
CA ALA A 22 8.02 24.68 20.65
C ALA A 22 9.49 24.23 20.68
N LEU A 23 9.74 23.02 21.21
CA LEU A 23 11.06 22.41 21.23
C LEU A 23 11.58 22.31 19.79
N SER A 24 12.38 23.29 19.37
CA SER A 24 13.07 23.22 18.09
C SER A 24 13.98 22.00 18.14
N ALA A 25 13.81 21.07 17.21
CA ALA A 25 14.58 19.84 17.12
C ALA A 25 16.11 20.10 17.06
N SER A 26 16.51 21.31 16.66
CA SER A 26 17.88 21.79 16.56
C SER A 26 18.55 22.05 17.92
N ASP A 27 17.78 22.36 18.97
CA ASP A 27 18.30 22.75 20.29
C ASP A 27 18.55 21.52 21.18
N TRP A 28 19.48 20.66 20.76
CA TRP A 28 19.82 19.42 21.47
C TRP A 28 20.23 19.64 22.94
N ARG A 29 20.76 20.84 23.27
CA ARG A 29 21.10 21.23 24.66
C ARG A 29 19.86 21.29 25.55
N LYS A 30 18.73 21.79 25.05
CA LYS A 30 17.45 21.83 25.76
C LYS A 30 16.89 20.43 25.94
N ILE A 31 16.98 19.60 24.89
CA ILE A 31 16.57 18.18 24.94
C ILE A 31 17.41 17.40 25.96
N ARG A 32 18.72 17.63 26.01
CA ARG A 32 19.63 17.02 26.99
C ARG A 32 19.31 17.42 28.42
N LEU A 33 19.04 18.71 28.68
CA LEU A 33 18.66 19.18 30.01
C LEU A 33 17.38 18.51 30.48
N LEU A 34 16.36 18.43 29.62
CA LEU A 34 15.10 17.73 29.92
C LEU A 34 15.31 16.23 30.14
N ALA A 35 16.09 15.56 29.29
CA ALA A 35 16.40 14.14 29.43
C ALA A 35 17.11 13.82 30.75
N ASN A 36 18.00 14.70 31.19
CA ASN A 36 18.70 14.57 32.48
C ASN A 36 17.76 14.87 33.67
N CYS A 37 16.83 15.82 33.55
CA CYS A 37 15.86 16.12 34.62
C CYS A 37 14.78 15.03 34.77
N ALA A 38 14.40 14.37 33.67
CA ALA A 38 13.30 13.39 33.65
C ALA A 38 13.70 12.01 34.18
N VAL A 39 14.98 11.67 34.22
CA VAL A 39 15.45 10.33 34.60
C VAL A 39 16.24 10.40 35.90
N VAL A 40 15.68 9.79 36.95
CA VAL A 40 16.35 9.59 38.24
C VAL A 40 17.55 8.65 38.04
N ASP A 41 18.70 8.94 38.65
CA ASP A 41 20.08 8.47 38.41
C ASP A 41 20.36 6.98 38.08
N ARG A 42 19.36 6.08 38.20
CA ARG A 42 19.45 4.63 37.97
C ARG A 42 19.85 4.23 36.54
N ASP A 43 19.65 5.09 35.55
CA ASP A 43 19.85 4.78 34.12
C ASP A 43 20.98 5.60 33.43
N GLN A 44 21.93 6.16 34.19
CA GLN A 44 22.97 7.09 33.70
C GLN A 44 23.73 6.63 32.44
N ARG A 45 24.03 5.33 32.32
CA ARG A 45 24.71 4.78 31.12
C ARG A 45 23.83 4.85 29.87
N LYS A 46 22.51 4.61 30.01
CA LYS A 46 21.55 4.69 28.90
C LYS A 46 21.33 6.15 28.50
N ILE A 47 21.26 7.06 29.48
CA ILE A 47 21.14 8.51 29.24
C ILE A 47 22.37 9.05 28.51
N SER A 48 23.57 8.63 28.90
CA SER A 48 24.80 9.06 28.22
C SER A 48 24.81 8.62 26.75
N LYS A 49 24.37 7.39 26.46
CA LYS A 49 24.24 6.88 25.09
C LYS A 49 23.17 7.67 24.31
N LEU A 50 22.00 7.91 24.92
CA LEU A 50 20.93 8.71 24.32
C LEU A 50 21.40 10.13 24.01
N ASN A 51 22.04 10.80 24.97
CA ASN A 51 22.62 12.12 24.76
C ASN A 51 23.62 12.09 23.60
N GLN A 52 24.54 11.12 23.56
CA GLN A 52 25.49 10.97 22.45
C GLN A 52 24.79 10.82 21.09
N THR A 53 23.72 10.04 21.01
CA THR A 53 22.92 9.91 19.77
C THR A 53 22.22 11.21 19.40
N ILE A 54 21.64 11.92 20.37
CA ILE A 54 21.00 13.22 20.17
C ILE A 54 22.00 14.25 19.64
N HIS A 55 23.21 14.31 20.21
CA HIS A 55 24.30 15.15 19.71
C HIS A 55 24.66 14.81 18.26
N GLN A 56 24.87 13.53 17.96
CA GLN A 56 25.22 13.07 16.62
C GLN A 56 24.12 13.40 15.59
N LEU A 57 22.86 13.18 15.95
CA LEU A 57 21.72 13.50 15.09
C LEU A 57 21.59 15.01 14.86
N SER A 58 21.83 15.82 15.89
CA SER A 58 21.81 17.28 15.75
C SER A 58 22.90 17.78 14.81
N ILE A 59 24.15 17.29 14.96
CA ILE A 59 25.24 17.63 14.03
C ILE A 59 24.87 17.23 12.60
N ARG A 60 24.32 16.02 12.41
CA ARG A 60 23.88 15.56 11.09
C ARG A 60 22.75 16.44 10.52
N SER A 61 21.79 16.87 11.34
CA SER A 61 20.72 17.79 10.91
C SER A 61 21.31 19.10 10.42
N VAL A 62 22.19 19.72 11.20
CA VAL A 62 22.83 20.99 10.85
C VAL A 62 23.67 20.86 9.59
N LEU A 63 24.45 19.79 9.44
CA LEU A 63 25.21 19.53 8.22
C LEU A 63 24.30 19.37 7.00
N ALA A 64 23.23 18.59 7.13
CA ALA A 64 22.25 18.41 6.07
C ALA A 64 21.55 19.72 5.71
N GLU A 65 21.21 20.57 6.68
CA GLU A 65 20.63 21.90 6.45
C GLU A 65 21.60 22.78 5.65
N HIS A 66 22.88 22.83 6.04
CA HIS A 66 23.90 23.58 5.29
C HIS A 66 24.14 23.02 3.89
N GLU A 67 24.15 21.70 3.73
CA GLU A 67 24.22 21.06 2.41
C GLU A 67 23.03 21.45 1.54
N ASN A 68 21.81 21.41 2.07
CA ASN A 68 20.62 21.86 1.37
C ASN A 68 20.73 23.33 0.96
N VAL A 69 21.23 24.22 1.83
CA VAL A 69 21.47 25.62 1.50
C VAL A 69 22.48 25.75 0.36
N ARG A 70 23.64 25.09 0.45
CA ARG A 70 24.66 25.11 -0.60
C ARG A 70 24.16 24.55 -1.93
N LEU A 71 23.35 23.49 -1.90
CA LEU A 71 22.74 22.92 -3.10
C LEU A 71 21.73 23.88 -3.75
N LYS A 72 20.92 24.58 -2.94
CA LYS A 72 20.02 25.62 -3.44
C LYS A 72 20.81 26.76 -4.08
N GLU A 73 21.88 27.23 -3.44
CA GLU A 73 22.77 28.26 -3.99
C GLU A 73 23.44 27.80 -5.29
N ALA A 74 23.98 26.58 -5.32
CA ALA A 74 24.58 25.99 -6.51
C ALA A 74 23.58 25.91 -7.66
N LEU A 75 22.34 25.51 -7.38
CA LEU A 75 21.26 25.45 -8.37
C LEU A 75 20.86 26.84 -8.87
N ILE A 76 20.82 27.85 -8.00
CA ILE A 76 20.60 29.25 -8.42
C ILE A 76 21.72 29.72 -9.33
N ASN A 77 22.98 29.47 -8.96
CA ASN A 77 24.16 29.86 -9.75
C ASN A 77 24.17 29.16 -11.10
N GLU A 78 23.87 27.86 -11.14
CA GLU A 78 23.76 27.05 -12.35
C GLU A 78 22.67 27.61 -13.29
N ARG A 79 21.49 27.91 -12.75
CA ARG A 79 20.41 28.57 -13.50
C ARG A 79 20.84 29.93 -14.03
N GLN A 80 21.55 30.74 -13.23
CA GLN A 80 22.09 32.02 -13.69
C GLN A 80 23.10 31.83 -14.82
N HIS A 81 24.01 30.86 -14.71
CA HIS A 81 24.95 30.53 -15.78
C HIS A 81 24.22 30.13 -17.08
N ARG A 82 23.20 29.28 -16.98
CA ARG A 82 22.34 28.93 -18.13
C ARG A 82 21.59 30.13 -18.71
N LYS A 83 21.24 31.12 -17.90
CA LYS A 83 20.57 32.36 -18.35
C LYS A 83 21.55 33.32 -19.03
N ARG A 84 22.80 33.42 -18.57
CA ARG A 84 23.82 34.35 -19.12
C ARG A 84 24.17 34.09 -20.58
N GLY A 85 24.09 32.85 -21.05
CA GLY A 85 24.38 32.48 -22.44
C GLY A 85 23.19 32.63 -23.40
N LYS A 86 22.00 32.98 -22.91
CA LYS A 86 20.80 33.13 -23.75
C LYS A 86 20.72 34.56 -24.27
N ALA A 87 20.58 34.69 -25.59
CA ALA A 87 20.30 35.98 -26.20
C ALA A 87 18.94 36.51 -25.73
N LEU A 88 18.87 37.81 -25.48
CA LEU A 88 17.61 38.47 -25.14
C LEU A 88 16.74 38.51 -26.40
N PRO A 89 15.48 38.06 -26.37
CA PRO A 89 14.60 38.12 -27.53
C PRO A 89 14.21 39.57 -27.79
N LEU A 90 14.95 40.22 -28.68
CA LEU A 90 14.65 41.56 -29.17
C LEU A 90 13.80 41.42 -30.44
N GLU A 91 12.61 42.00 -30.44
CA GLU A 91 11.74 42.05 -31.61
C GLU A 91 12.30 43.07 -32.60
N ALA A 92 12.64 42.62 -33.81
CA ALA A 92 12.96 43.51 -34.91
C ALA A 92 11.69 44.20 -35.41
N GLU A 93 11.81 45.48 -35.79
CA GLU A 93 10.73 46.18 -36.49
C GLU A 93 10.61 45.63 -37.92
N GLU A 94 9.39 45.56 -38.45
CA GLU A 94 9.07 44.86 -39.70
C GLU A 94 9.79 45.41 -40.94
N GLU A 95 10.26 46.66 -40.90
CA GLU A 95 11.05 47.31 -41.94
C GLU A 95 12.55 47.23 -41.65
N TYR A 96 13.15 46.06 -41.87
CA TYR A 96 14.60 45.87 -41.74
C TYR A 96 15.33 46.12 -43.06
N HIS A 97 16.13 47.19 -43.13
CA HIS A 97 16.90 47.57 -44.33
C HIS A 97 18.37 47.11 -44.33
N GLY A 98 18.72 46.05 -43.61
CA GLY A 98 20.03 45.40 -43.74
C GLY A 98 21.22 46.07 -43.04
N GLY A 99 20.98 47.04 -42.16
CA GLY A 99 22.02 47.75 -41.39
C GLY A 99 22.19 47.25 -39.94
N ALA A 100 23.25 47.72 -39.27
CA ALA A 100 23.44 47.45 -37.83
C ALA A 100 22.30 48.09 -37.01
N LEU A 101 21.57 47.28 -36.24
CA LEU A 101 20.51 47.74 -35.34
C LEU A 101 21.09 48.19 -34.00
N PHE A 102 20.99 49.49 -33.71
CA PHE A 102 21.31 50.01 -32.38
C PHE A 102 20.10 49.91 -31.47
N TRP A 103 20.18 49.06 -30.45
CA TRP A 103 19.11 48.90 -29.48
C TRP A 103 19.17 49.99 -28.41
N SER A 104 18.09 50.76 -28.28
CA SER A 104 17.96 51.71 -27.19
C SER A 104 17.82 50.97 -25.84
N PRO A 105 18.32 51.53 -24.72
CA PRO A 105 18.16 50.93 -23.40
C PRO A 105 16.70 50.63 -23.01
N ARG A 106 15.73 51.39 -23.57
CA ARG A 106 14.30 51.16 -23.38
C ARG A 106 13.83 49.84 -24.00
N LYS A 107 14.19 49.56 -25.26
CA LYS A 107 13.85 48.30 -25.95
C LYS A 107 14.49 47.09 -25.26
N VAL A 108 15.72 47.23 -24.74
CA VAL A 108 16.37 46.18 -23.93
C VAL A 108 15.61 45.92 -22.63
N LYS A 109 15.08 46.95 -21.97
CA LYS A 109 14.26 46.79 -20.76
C LYS A 109 12.96 46.07 -21.08
N GLU A 110 12.24 46.49 -22.13
CA GLU A 110 10.99 45.83 -22.56
C GLU A 110 11.18 44.34 -22.86
N ALA A 111 12.25 43.97 -23.57
CA ALA A 111 12.53 42.58 -23.87
C ALA A 111 12.83 41.74 -22.60
N ARG A 112 13.46 42.33 -21.57
CA ARG A 112 13.63 41.68 -20.26
C ARG A 112 12.30 41.52 -19.53
N ASP A 113 11.45 42.54 -19.56
CA ASP A 113 10.15 42.52 -18.92
C ASP A 113 9.25 41.44 -19.56
N ARG A 114 9.26 41.33 -20.89
CA ARG A 114 8.56 40.24 -21.63
C ARG A 114 9.10 38.87 -21.25
N GLN A 115 10.42 38.69 -21.22
CA GLN A 115 11.02 37.42 -20.81
C GLN A 115 10.64 37.03 -19.37
N HIS A 116 10.55 38.01 -18.47
CA HIS A 116 10.08 37.77 -17.10
C HIS A 116 8.61 37.35 -17.07
N GLN A 117 7.74 38.03 -17.83
CA GLN A 117 6.33 37.68 -17.95
C GLN A 117 6.12 36.26 -18.51
N GLN A 118 6.82 35.91 -19.60
CA GLN A 118 6.79 34.56 -20.17
C GLN A 118 7.21 33.50 -19.14
N GLY A 119 8.26 33.78 -18.35
CA GLY A 119 8.69 32.87 -17.28
C GLY A 119 7.61 32.66 -16.20
N LEU A 120 6.92 33.72 -15.79
CA LEU A 120 5.81 33.62 -14.83
C LEU A 120 4.63 32.83 -15.41
N GLU A 121 4.27 33.06 -16.67
CA GLU A 121 3.21 32.31 -17.36
C GLU A 121 3.55 30.83 -17.48
N GLU A 122 4.79 30.50 -17.86
CA GLU A 122 5.27 29.11 -17.90
C GLU A 122 5.20 28.44 -16.52
N GLU A 123 5.61 29.13 -15.45
CA GLU A 123 5.53 28.63 -14.08
C GLU A 123 4.07 28.37 -13.66
N GLN A 124 3.15 29.30 -13.95
CA GLN A 124 1.72 29.11 -13.69
C GLN A 124 1.14 27.94 -14.46
N LEU A 125 1.49 27.78 -15.75
CA LEU A 125 1.06 26.65 -16.56
C LEU A 125 1.59 25.32 -16.02
N GLN A 126 2.83 25.30 -15.50
CA GLN A 126 3.39 24.11 -14.85
C GLN A 126 2.64 23.77 -13.56
N GLN A 127 2.31 24.77 -12.74
CA GLN A 127 1.51 24.59 -11.52
C GLN A 127 0.13 24.02 -11.85
N GLN A 128 -0.58 24.61 -12.82
CA GLN A 128 -1.89 24.10 -13.26
C GLN A 128 -1.81 22.67 -13.79
N LYS A 129 -0.74 22.32 -14.54
CA LYS A 129 -0.52 20.95 -15.00
C LYS A 129 -0.27 19.97 -13.86
N ALA A 130 0.48 20.38 -12.84
CA ALA A 130 0.75 19.58 -11.65
C ALA A 130 -0.54 19.35 -10.85
N GLU A 131 -1.32 20.40 -10.61
CA GLU A 131 -2.63 20.30 -9.94
C GLU A 131 -3.59 19.39 -10.72
N ALA A 132 -3.67 19.55 -12.03
CA ALA A 132 -4.47 18.68 -12.89
C ALA A 132 -3.99 17.21 -12.85
N ALA A 133 -2.68 16.96 -12.69
CA ALA A 133 -2.15 15.62 -12.53
C ALA A 133 -2.55 15.03 -11.16
N CYS A 134 -2.43 15.78 -10.07
CA CYS A 134 -2.86 15.36 -8.73
C CYS A 134 -4.35 15.00 -8.71
N LEU A 135 -5.22 15.86 -9.25
CA LEU A 135 -6.66 15.60 -9.33
C LEU A 135 -6.99 14.32 -10.12
N ARG A 136 -6.24 14.03 -11.20
CA ARG A 136 -6.41 12.79 -11.96
C ARG A 136 -6.03 11.56 -11.15
N GLU A 137 -4.98 11.65 -10.34
CA GLU A 137 -4.57 10.55 -9.45
C GLU A 137 -5.61 10.30 -8.36
N GLU A 138 -6.12 11.36 -7.73
CA GLU A 138 -7.19 11.26 -6.73
C GLU A 138 -8.43 10.59 -7.32
N GLN A 139 -8.89 11.04 -8.49
CA GLN A 139 -10.03 10.42 -9.19
C GLN A 139 -9.77 8.94 -9.54
N ARG A 140 -8.53 8.58 -9.89
CA ARG A 140 -8.17 7.16 -10.13
C ARG A 140 -8.28 6.37 -8.83
N GLN A 141 -7.77 6.90 -7.73
CA GLN A 141 -7.85 6.24 -6.42
C GLN A 141 -9.30 6.07 -5.95
N GLU A 142 -10.15 7.08 -6.11
CA GLU A 142 -11.58 6.98 -5.78
C GLU A 142 -12.29 5.91 -6.60
N LYS A 143 -12.02 5.87 -7.91
CA LYS A 143 -12.56 4.82 -8.80
C LYS A 143 -12.10 3.43 -8.37
N LEU A 144 -10.83 3.28 -7.99
CA LEU A 144 -10.30 2.01 -7.46
C LEU A 144 -11.03 1.62 -6.17
N LYS A 145 -11.18 2.53 -5.21
CA LYS A 145 -11.91 2.30 -3.95
C LYS A 145 -13.36 1.88 -4.20
N ILE A 146 -14.06 2.53 -5.13
CA ILE A 146 -15.44 2.17 -5.49
C ILE A 146 -15.49 0.75 -6.09
N VAL A 147 -14.56 0.41 -6.97
CA VAL A 147 -14.50 -0.93 -7.58
C VAL A 147 -14.19 -1.99 -6.53
N GLU A 148 -13.27 -1.72 -5.60
CA GLU A 148 -12.93 -2.60 -4.49
C GLU A 148 -14.11 -2.79 -3.53
N ALA A 149 -14.80 -1.73 -3.15
CA ALA A 149 -16.02 -1.82 -2.33
C ALA A 149 -17.09 -2.68 -3.00
N ARG A 150 -17.31 -2.54 -4.32
CA ARG A 150 -18.22 -3.41 -5.08
C ARG A 150 -17.75 -4.87 -5.14
N ARG A 151 -16.44 -5.13 -5.14
CA ARG A 151 -15.91 -6.50 -5.06
C ARG A 151 -16.11 -7.07 -3.66
N ALA A 152 -15.85 -6.29 -2.62
CA ALA A 152 -16.05 -6.68 -1.23
C ALA A 152 -17.52 -7.02 -0.92
N VAL A 153 -18.47 -6.17 -1.35
CA VAL A 153 -19.91 -6.43 -1.20
C VAL A 153 -20.31 -7.74 -1.89
N ARG A 154 -19.81 -8.00 -3.10
CA ARG A 154 -20.07 -9.26 -3.80
C ARG A 154 -19.46 -10.48 -3.11
N ALA A 155 -18.28 -10.34 -2.52
CA ALA A 155 -17.64 -11.41 -1.76
C ALA A 155 -18.41 -11.69 -0.46
N ALA A 156 -18.78 -10.65 0.29
CA ALA A 156 -19.58 -10.76 1.50
C ALA A 156 -20.94 -11.43 1.22
N ALA A 157 -21.64 -11.03 0.15
CA ALA A 157 -22.89 -11.66 -0.25
C ALA A 157 -22.72 -13.16 -0.63
N ARG A 158 -21.55 -13.57 -1.12
CA ARG A 158 -21.25 -14.98 -1.39
C ARG A 158 -21.03 -15.76 -0.10
N LEU A 159 -20.34 -15.17 0.88
CA LEU A 159 -20.12 -15.79 2.19
C LEU A 159 -21.45 -15.98 2.92
N ILE A 160 -22.29 -14.95 3.01
CA ILE A 160 -23.62 -15.04 3.63
C ILE A 160 -24.44 -16.17 2.98
N ARG A 161 -24.49 -16.24 1.65
CA ARG A 161 -25.19 -17.32 0.94
C ARG A 161 -24.61 -18.72 1.21
N GLN A 162 -23.32 -18.83 1.52
CA GLN A 162 -22.70 -20.10 1.87
C GLN A 162 -23.03 -20.48 3.32
N GLU A 163 -23.02 -19.50 4.23
CA GLU A 163 -23.39 -19.67 5.63
C GLU A 163 -24.87 -20.06 5.76
N GLU A 164 -25.79 -19.37 5.08
CA GLU A 164 -27.22 -19.73 5.04
C GLU A 164 -27.43 -21.17 4.56
N LYS A 165 -26.76 -21.56 3.46
CA LYS A 165 -26.84 -22.94 2.95
C LYS A 165 -26.24 -23.96 3.92
N ALA A 166 -25.16 -23.61 4.62
CA ALA A 166 -24.55 -24.48 5.62
C ALA A 166 -25.45 -24.64 6.85
N CYS A 167 -26.09 -23.56 7.31
CA CYS A 167 -27.08 -23.57 8.39
C CYS A 167 -28.29 -24.43 8.00
N GLU A 168 -28.89 -24.20 6.82
CA GLU A 168 -30.00 -25.02 6.33
C GLU A 168 -29.62 -26.51 6.22
N ALA A 169 -28.41 -26.82 5.76
CA ALA A 169 -27.93 -28.19 5.67
C ALA A 169 -27.73 -28.82 7.07
N ALA A 170 -27.21 -28.06 8.03
CA ALA A 170 -27.05 -28.49 9.42
C ALA A 170 -28.42 -28.73 10.09
N ASP A 171 -29.40 -27.86 9.86
CA ASP A 171 -30.76 -28.01 10.37
C ASP A 171 -31.45 -29.25 9.78
N ARG A 172 -31.32 -29.47 8.47
CA ARG A 172 -31.84 -30.69 7.84
C ARG A 172 -31.16 -31.95 8.39
N ALA A 173 -29.85 -31.91 8.60
CA ALA A 173 -29.11 -33.03 9.18
C ALA A 173 -29.53 -33.32 10.63
N SER A 174 -29.77 -32.28 11.44
CA SER A 174 -30.23 -32.42 12.82
C SER A 174 -31.63 -33.01 12.90
N GLN A 175 -32.55 -32.56 12.03
CA GLN A 175 -33.91 -33.12 11.92
C GLN A 175 -33.87 -34.60 11.51
N GLN A 176 -33.06 -34.95 10.50
CA GLN A 176 -32.90 -36.34 10.08
C GLN A 176 -32.29 -37.20 11.20
N ALA A 177 -31.31 -36.69 11.93
CA ALA A 177 -30.74 -37.37 13.09
C ALA A 177 -31.78 -37.59 14.19
N ALA A 178 -32.59 -36.58 14.51
CA ALA A 178 -33.67 -36.68 15.49
C ALA A 178 -34.72 -37.72 15.09
N CYS A 179 -35.15 -37.74 13.82
CA CYS A 179 -36.06 -38.77 13.31
C CYS A 179 -35.47 -40.18 13.43
N ARG A 180 -34.18 -40.35 13.08
CA ARG A 180 -33.48 -41.64 13.22
C ARG A 180 -33.41 -42.10 14.68
N ILE A 181 -33.07 -41.20 15.60
CA ILE A 181 -33.04 -41.49 17.04
C ILE A 181 -34.43 -41.91 17.52
N GLN A 182 -35.48 -41.19 17.13
CA GLN A 182 -36.85 -41.53 17.52
C GLN A 182 -37.28 -42.91 16.99
N GLN A 183 -36.96 -43.24 15.74
CA GLN A 183 -37.21 -44.56 15.16
C GLN A 183 -36.46 -45.67 15.93
N GLN A 184 -35.19 -45.45 16.27
CA GLN A 184 -34.41 -46.39 17.08
C GLN A 184 -35.01 -46.59 18.47
N LEU A 185 -35.46 -45.51 19.14
CA LEU A 185 -36.14 -45.60 20.43
C LEU A 185 -37.44 -46.41 20.34
N GLN A 186 -38.26 -46.19 19.30
CA GLN A 186 -39.48 -46.97 19.09
C GLN A 186 -39.18 -48.46 18.85
N GLN A 187 -38.15 -48.79 18.07
CA GLN A 187 -37.72 -50.18 17.87
C GLN A 187 -37.19 -50.81 19.17
N ALA A 188 -36.41 -50.08 19.96
CA ALA A 188 -35.92 -50.51 21.26
C ALA A 188 -37.07 -50.75 22.26
N GLN A 189 -38.10 -49.90 22.27
CA GLN A 189 -39.29 -50.12 23.07
C GLN A 189 -40.07 -51.37 22.63
N LYS A 190 -40.29 -51.55 21.33
CA LYS A 190 -40.96 -52.75 20.78
C LYS A 190 -40.20 -54.03 21.13
N THR A 191 -38.87 -54.04 21.03
CA THR A 191 -38.03 -55.19 21.39
C THR A 191 -37.96 -55.42 22.90
N ALA A 192 -37.92 -54.39 23.73
CA ALA A 192 -37.99 -54.50 25.19
C ALA A 192 -39.34 -55.06 25.67
N GLN A 193 -40.47 -54.66 25.06
CA GLN A 193 -41.78 -55.26 25.34
C GLN A 193 -41.84 -56.74 24.91
N ARG A 194 -41.27 -57.10 23.75
CA ARG A 194 -41.11 -58.52 23.33
C ARG A 194 -40.19 -59.30 24.27
N GLY A 195 -39.17 -58.68 24.84
CA GLY A 195 -38.25 -59.26 25.82
C GLY A 195 -38.91 -59.57 27.16
N LYS A 196 -39.83 -58.72 27.65
CA LYS A 196 -40.59 -58.99 28.90
C LYS A 196 -41.54 -60.18 28.76
N ARG A 197 -42.07 -60.46 27.55
CA ARG A 197 -42.86 -61.69 27.26
C ARG A 197 -42.01 -62.96 27.13
N ARG A 198 -40.69 -62.86 26.94
CA ARG A 198 -39.78 -64.02 26.82
C ARG A 198 -38.95 -64.33 28.07
N ARG A 199 -39.01 -63.51 29.13
CA ARG A 199 -38.36 -63.82 30.42
C ARG A 199 -39.04 -64.92 31.23
N PHE A 200 -40.13 -65.50 30.73
CA PHE A 200 -40.81 -66.66 31.33
C PHE A 200 -40.54 -68.01 30.63
N LYS A 201 -39.61 -68.11 29.67
CA LYS A 201 -39.16 -69.43 29.15
C LYS A 201 -37.64 -69.47 28.91
N ALA A 202 -36.95 -69.90 29.96
CA ALA A 202 -35.88 -70.90 30.03
C ALA A 202 -34.87 -71.09 28.85
N LEU A 203 -33.58 -71.17 29.26
CA LEU A 203 -32.64 -72.28 29.02
C LEU A 203 -31.94 -72.45 27.63
N THR A 204 -30.62 -72.18 27.64
CA THR A 204 -29.47 -72.88 27.04
C THR A 204 -29.24 -73.07 25.53
N LYS A 205 -27.92 -73.10 25.22
CA LYS A 205 -27.15 -73.62 24.06
C LYS A 205 -27.09 -72.69 22.84
N ALA A 206 -25.92 -72.11 22.52
CA ALA A 206 -24.68 -72.68 21.96
C ALA A 206 -24.74 -72.82 20.43
N GLY A 207 -23.77 -72.22 19.72
CA GLY A 207 -23.61 -72.40 18.28
C GLY A 207 -22.72 -71.36 17.59
N LEU A 208 -21.41 -71.46 17.81
CA LEU A 208 -20.33 -70.93 16.97
C LEU A 208 -20.56 -71.31 15.49
N LYS A 209 -20.24 -70.47 14.49
CA LYS A 209 -19.40 -70.81 13.30
C LYS A 209 -18.97 -69.54 12.53
N LYS A 210 -17.64 -69.38 12.41
CA LYS A 210 -16.94 -68.54 11.42
C LYS A 210 -17.13 -69.10 10.00
N ARG A 211 -17.05 -68.25 8.98
CA ARG A 211 -16.14 -68.45 7.83
C ARG A 211 -15.98 -67.19 6.98
N VAL A 212 -14.71 -66.94 6.69
CA VAL A 212 -14.13 -66.00 5.72
C VAL A 212 -14.26 -66.59 4.31
N ALA A 213 -14.45 -65.75 3.30
CA ALA A 213 -14.11 -66.06 1.91
C ALA A 213 -13.67 -64.77 1.19
N THR A 214 -12.56 -64.90 0.48
CA THR A 214 -11.75 -63.89 -0.21
C THR A 214 -11.85 -64.13 -1.73
N GLN A 215 -11.43 -63.11 -2.51
CA GLN A 215 -11.00 -63.09 -3.94
C GLN A 215 -12.03 -62.57 -4.95
N CYS A 216 -11.73 -61.44 -5.62
CA CYS A 216 -11.04 -61.27 -6.93
C CYS A 216 -11.93 -61.74 -8.09
N GLY A 217 -12.11 -61.07 -9.23
CA GLY A 217 -11.32 -60.07 -9.94
C GLY A 217 -11.26 -60.49 -11.42
N GLY A 218 -11.54 -59.57 -12.36
CA GLY A 218 -11.50 -59.77 -13.82
C GLY A 218 -12.80 -60.32 -14.40
N GLY A 219 -13.31 -59.91 -15.56
CA GLY A 219 -12.82 -59.13 -16.67
C GLY A 219 -13.63 -59.61 -17.89
N GLY A 220 -14.19 -58.72 -18.70
CA GLY A 220 -15.03 -59.09 -19.84
C GLY A 220 -15.24 -57.89 -20.76
N GLU A 221 -14.60 -57.97 -21.92
CA GLU A 221 -14.49 -56.97 -22.98
C GLU A 221 -15.80 -56.71 -23.73
N ALA A 222 -15.90 -55.55 -24.41
CA ALA A 222 -16.17 -55.52 -25.86
C ALA A 222 -16.14 -54.07 -26.42
N SER A 223 -15.13 -53.83 -27.25
CA SER A 223 -15.19 -53.26 -28.61
C SER A 223 -15.80 -51.88 -28.90
N GLY A 224 -14.94 -51.02 -29.47
CA GLY A 224 -15.19 -50.47 -30.82
C GLY A 224 -15.66 -49.02 -30.93
N ALA A 225 -14.72 -48.09 -31.17
CA ALA A 225 -14.83 -47.05 -32.20
C ALA A 225 -13.56 -46.19 -32.23
N ALA A 226 -12.92 -46.13 -33.38
CA ALA A 226 -11.78 -45.26 -33.64
C ALA A 226 -12.20 -43.78 -33.52
N ALA A 227 -11.53 -43.05 -32.63
CA ALA A 227 -11.52 -41.59 -32.61
C ALA A 227 -10.06 -41.15 -32.46
N GLY A 228 -9.63 -40.19 -33.28
CA GLY A 228 -8.23 -39.72 -33.36
C GLY A 228 -7.64 -39.24 -32.02
N PRO A 229 -6.32 -38.96 -31.99
CA PRO A 229 -5.63 -38.58 -30.77
C PRO A 229 -6.33 -37.39 -30.06
N PRO A 230 -6.48 -37.43 -28.72
CA PRO A 230 -7.12 -36.36 -27.97
C PRO A 230 -6.34 -35.04 -28.15
N PRO A 231 -7.02 -33.88 -28.19
CA PRO A 231 -6.34 -32.59 -28.33
C PRO A 231 -5.35 -32.40 -27.17
N PRO A 232 -4.17 -31.78 -27.41
CA PRO A 232 -3.18 -31.57 -26.36
C PRO A 232 -3.81 -30.86 -25.16
N GLN A 233 -3.63 -31.45 -23.98
CA GLN A 233 -4.16 -30.95 -22.72
C GLN A 233 -3.05 -30.26 -21.93
N SER A 234 -3.37 -29.15 -21.27
CA SER A 234 -2.45 -28.51 -20.33
C SER A 234 -2.19 -29.41 -19.10
N ARG A 235 -1.14 -29.11 -18.32
CA ARG A 235 -0.84 -29.80 -17.04
C ARG A 235 -2.00 -29.83 -16.03
N HIS A 236 -3.07 -29.08 -16.27
CA HIS A 236 -4.27 -29.02 -15.41
C HIS A 236 -5.52 -29.57 -16.11
N GLY A 237 -5.37 -30.39 -17.15
CA GLY A 237 -6.48 -31.13 -17.78
C GLY A 237 -7.42 -30.31 -18.65
N ARG A 238 -7.08 -29.05 -18.97
CA ARG A 238 -7.87 -28.23 -19.89
C ARG A 238 -7.49 -28.49 -21.35
N ALA A 239 -8.51 -28.70 -22.19
CA ALA A 239 -8.35 -28.87 -23.64
C ALA A 239 -7.87 -27.57 -24.30
N ILE A 240 -6.76 -27.64 -25.04
CA ILE A 240 -6.19 -26.49 -25.77
C ILE A 240 -6.87 -26.41 -27.14
N LYS A 241 -7.62 -25.33 -27.39
CA LYS A 241 -8.17 -25.04 -28.72
C LYS A 241 -7.16 -24.19 -29.49
N LEU A 242 -6.56 -24.73 -30.55
CA LEU A 242 -5.67 -23.98 -31.42
C LEU A 242 -6.49 -22.99 -32.29
N PRO A 243 -6.05 -21.73 -32.45
CA PRO A 243 -6.70 -20.78 -33.35
C PRO A 243 -6.58 -21.23 -34.81
N ALA A 244 -7.58 -20.94 -35.64
CA ALA A 244 -7.64 -21.35 -37.06
C ALA A 244 -6.47 -20.90 -37.94
N LYS A 245 -5.66 -19.94 -37.49
CA LYS A 245 -4.45 -19.49 -38.20
C LYS A 245 -3.26 -20.46 -38.08
N TYR A 246 -3.32 -21.41 -37.15
CA TYR A 246 -2.27 -22.39 -36.85
C TYR A 246 -2.76 -23.83 -37.02
N ARG A 247 -3.82 -24.02 -37.81
CA ARG A 247 -4.43 -25.31 -38.09
C ARG A 247 -4.08 -25.78 -39.49
#